data_AF-A0A8H3TYN4-F1
#
_entry.id   AF-A0A8H3TYN4-F1
#
_cell.length_a   1.000
_cell.length_b   1.000
_cell.length_c   1.000
_cell.angle_alpha   90.00
_cell.angle_beta   90.00
_cell.angle_gamma   90.00
#
_symmetry.space_group_name_H-M   'P 1'
#
loop_
_entity.id
_entity.type
_entity.pdbx_description
1 polymer ?
#
loop_
_entity_poly.entity_id
_entity_poly.type
_entity_poly.pdbx_seq_one_letter_code
_entity_poly.pdbx_strand_id
1 'polypeptide(L)'
;MIFPHAQIWMKKLTTDDQHQSRSLAARGFLHLLLRLSRIVLQDSAFLRQVHPNHFLLRHPVFNSPAYDKFAARMLEVTAAAESPIILGLKNAMPHMVTEMTNLRGALTTDFKTGGGQLRDE
;
A
#
# COMPACT_ATOMS: atom_id res chain seq x y z
N MET A 1 21.84 -7.91 5.50
CA MET A 1 20.79 -7.44 6.43
C MET A 1 20.93 -5.93 6.61
N ILE A 2 19.83 -5.17 6.65
CA ILE A 2 19.83 -3.71 6.84
C ILE A 2 19.71 -3.44 8.36
N PHE A 3 20.72 -2.79 8.95
CA PHE A 3 20.88 -2.51 10.40
C PHE A 3 21.17 -3.72 11.33
N PRO A 4 22.32 -4.41 11.15
CA PRO A 4 22.71 -5.54 12.02
C PRO A 4 22.85 -5.15 13.50
N HIS A 5 23.35 -3.94 13.77
CA HIS A 5 23.55 -3.45 15.14
C HIS A 5 22.24 -3.29 15.92
N ALA A 6 21.13 -2.95 15.25
CA ALA A 6 19.85 -2.79 15.92
C ALA A 6 19.37 -4.10 16.56
N GLN A 7 19.63 -5.24 15.93
CA GLN A 7 19.28 -6.56 16.48
C GLN A 7 20.17 -6.93 17.66
N ILE A 8 21.47 -6.66 17.57
CA ILE A 8 22.43 -6.90 18.64
C ILE A 8 22.02 -6.12 19.89
N TRP A 9 21.73 -4.83 19.74
CA TRP A 9 21.31 -3.98 20.85
C TRP A 9 19.93 -4.34 21.39
N MET A 10 18.98 -4.71 20.52
CA MET A 10 17.68 -5.19 20.97
C MET A 10 17.83 -6.44 21.85
N LYS A 11 18.65 -7.41 21.42
CA LYS A 11 18.92 -8.63 22.18
C LYS A 11 19.55 -8.32 23.55
N LYS A 12 20.56 -7.44 23.57
CA LYS A 12 21.22 -7.03 24.81
C LYS A 12 20.24 -6.39 25.80
N LEU A 13 19.38 -5.48 25.33
CA LEU A 13 18.40 -4.79 26.19
C LEU A 13 17.25 -5.69 26.66
N THR A 14 16.99 -6.80 25.98
CA THR A 14 15.98 -7.80 26.42
C THR A 14 16.54 -8.85 27.37
N THR A 15 17.86 -9.06 27.40
CA THR A 15 18.52 -10.05 28.27
C THR A 15 18.98 -9.44 29.59
N ASP A 16 19.13 -8.11 29.66
CA ASP A 16 19.56 -7.40 30.86
C ASP A 16 18.36 -6.90 31.69
N ASP A 17 17.99 -7.68 32.72
CA ASP A 17 16.88 -7.37 33.63
C ASP A 17 17.12 -6.11 34.47
N GLN A 18 18.39 -5.72 34.71
CA GLN A 18 18.71 -4.55 35.55
C GLN A 18 18.49 -3.21 34.84
N HIS A 19 18.31 -3.21 33.51
CA HIS A 19 18.16 -1.99 32.70
C HIS A 19 16.81 -1.88 31.97
N GLN A 20 15.84 -2.73 32.30
CA GLN A 20 14.53 -2.74 31.64
C GLN A 20 13.75 -1.42 31.79
N SER A 21 13.81 -0.77 32.96
CA SER A 21 13.07 0.46 33.26
C SER A 21 13.78 1.74 32.76
N ARG A 22 15.10 1.73 32.60
CA ARG A 22 15.87 2.89 32.10
C ARG A 22 15.96 2.98 30.58
N SER A 23 15.56 1.94 29.84
CA SER A 23 15.79 1.86 28.38
C SER A 23 14.52 1.86 27.52
N LEU A 24 13.35 2.25 28.05
CA LEU A 24 12.09 2.23 27.29
C LEU A 24 12.19 2.97 25.95
N ALA A 25 12.78 4.18 25.95
CA ALA A 25 12.99 4.95 24.73
C ALA A 25 13.96 4.25 23.75
N ALA A 26 15.04 3.65 24.26
CA ALA A 26 16.00 2.92 23.44
C ALA A 26 15.38 1.66 22.81
N ARG A 27 14.57 0.91 23.58
CA ARG A 27 13.80 -0.24 23.08
C ARG A 27 12.79 0.19 22.02
N GLY A 28 12.04 1.26 22.27
CA GLY A 28 11.10 1.83 21.30
C GLY A 28 11.78 2.25 20.00
N PHE A 29 12.92 2.93 20.10
CA PHE A 29 13.73 3.33 18.95
C PHE A 29 14.27 2.14 18.16
N LEU A 30 14.82 1.13 18.82
CA LEU A 30 15.30 -0.08 18.14
C LEU A 30 14.15 -0.86 17.49
N HIS A 31 12.97 -0.89 18.12
CA HIS A 31 11.80 -1.53 17.53
C HIS A 31 11.36 -0.79 16.26
N LEU A 32 11.37 0.55 16.30
CA LEU A 32 11.13 1.39 15.14
C LEU A 32 12.16 1.13 14.03
N LEU A 33 13.46 1.10 14.34
CA LEU A 33 14.50 0.81 13.35
C LEU A 33 14.32 -0.55 12.68
N LEU A 34 13.95 -1.58 13.45
CA LEU A 34 13.69 -2.93 12.93
C LEU A 34 12.37 -3.03 12.15
N ARG A 35 11.41 -2.13 12.41
CA ARG A 35 10.19 -1.99 11.61
C ARG A 35 10.52 -1.31 10.29
N LEU A 36 11.23 -0.20 10.33
CA LEU A 36 11.66 0.56 9.16
C LEU A 36 12.55 -0.27 8.24
N SER A 37 13.47 -1.09 8.78
CA SER A 37 14.31 -1.96 7.94
C SER A 37 13.50 -2.96 7.13
N ARG A 38 12.40 -3.49 7.68
CA ARG A 38 11.47 -4.36 6.95
C ARG A 38 10.73 -3.62 5.86
N ILE A 39 10.20 -2.42 6.16
CA ILE A 39 9.50 -1.58 5.19
C ILE A 39 10.43 -1.21 4.04
N VAL A 40 11.65 -0.74 4.33
CA VAL A 40 12.66 -0.42 3.31
C VAL A 40 12.95 -1.63 2.42
N LEU A 41 13.06 -2.83 3.00
CA LEU A 41 13.27 -4.05 2.22
C LEU A 41 12.07 -4.37 1.32
N GLN A 42 10.85 -4.27 1.82
CA GLN A 42 9.63 -4.51 1.06
C GLN A 42 9.47 -3.53 -0.10
N ASP A 43 9.55 -2.23 0.19
CA ASP A 43 9.35 -1.17 -0.80
C ASP A 43 10.48 -1.13 -1.83
N SER A 44 11.69 -1.59 -1.46
CA SER A 44 12.81 -1.68 -2.39
C SER A 44 12.54 -2.62 -3.58
N ALA A 45 11.62 -3.57 -3.47
CA ALA A 45 11.21 -4.43 -4.58
C ALA A 45 10.51 -3.61 -5.68
N PHE A 46 9.64 -2.68 -5.30
CA PHE A 46 8.99 -1.74 -6.22
C PHE A 46 9.95 -0.65 -6.69
N LEU A 47 10.76 -0.11 -5.78
CA LEU A 47 11.77 0.90 -6.10
C LEU A 47 12.71 0.42 -7.20
N ARG A 48 13.06 -0.87 -7.21
CA ARG A 48 13.89 -1.48 -8.26
C ARG A 48 13.23 -1.49 -9.64
N GLN A 49 11.90 -1.61 -9.71
CA GLN A 49 11.18 -1.53 -10.98
C GLN A 49 11.11 -0.10 -11.52
N VAL A 50 10.81 0.86 -10.65
CA VAL A 50 10.58 2.26 -11.05
C VAL A 50 11.89 3.02 -11.22
N HIS A 51 12.87 2.76 -10.36
CA HIS A 51 14.16 3.44 -10.31
C HIS A 51 15.32 2.45 -10.09
N PRO A 52 15.68 1.64 -11.10
CA PRO A 52 16.71 0.61 -10.96
C PRO A 52 18.10 1.16 -10.57
N ASN A 53 18.38 2.42 -10.93
CA ASN A 53 19.66 3.09 -10.65
C ASN A 53 19.70 3.83 -9.30
N HIS A 54 18.69 3.65 -8.44
CA HIS A 54 18.60 4.33 -7.15
C HIS A 54 19.79 3.96 -6.24
N PHE A 55 20.36 4.95 -5.55
CA PHE A 55 21.58 4.76 -4.75
C PHE A 55 21.42 3.70 -3.65
N LEU A 56 20.22 3.56 -3.07
CA LEU A 56 19.93 2.53 -2.08
C LEU A 56 20.17 1.11 -2.62
N LEU A 57 19.83 0.86 -3.89
CA LEU A 57 19.94 -0.46 -4.53
C LEU A 57 21.39 -0.88 -4.81
N ARG A 58 22.35 0.05 -4.71
CA ARG A 58 23.78 -0.27 -4.79
C ARG A 58 24.27 -1.04 -3.57
N HIS A 59 23.53 -1.03 -2.46
CA HIS A 59 23.91 -1.75 -1.27
C HIS A 59 23.90 -3.27 -1.52
N PRO A 60 24.93 -4.05 -1.09
CA PRO A 60 25.07 -5.46 -1.43
C PRO A 60 23.88 -6.35 -1.09
N VAL A 61 23.09 -5.96 -0.09
CA VAL A 61 21.89 -6.71 0.31
C VAL A 61 20.87 -6.84 -0.84
N PHE A 62 20.75 -5.81 -1.68
CA PHE A 62 19.78 -5.75 -2.77
C PHE A 62 20.26 -6.42 -4.07
N ASN A 63 21.52 -6.86 -4.10
CA ASN A 63 22.14 -7.58 -5.22
C ASN A 63 22.40 -9.05 -4.88
N SER A 64 21.79 -9.54 -3.80
CA SER A 64 21.97 -10.92 -3.35
C SER A 64 20.90 -11.85 -3.94
N PRO A 65 21.22 -13.12 -4.25
CA PRO A 65 20.24 -14.09 -4.74
C PRO A 65 19.05 -14.31 -3.78
N ALA A 66 19.29 -14.12 -2.47
CA ALA A 66 18.24 -14.18 -1.46
C ALA A 66 17.26 -13.01 -1.60
N TYR A 67 17.76 -11.82 -1.91
CA TYR A 67 16.92 -10.66 -2.16
C TYR A 67 16.13 -10.79 -3.47
N ASP A 68 16.70 -11.38 -4.53
CA ASP A 68 15.96 -11.60 -5.78
C ASP A 68 14.72 -12.48 -5.58
N LYS A 69 14.88 -13.58 -4.83
CA LYS A 69 13.76 -14.47 -4.46
C LYS A 69 12.72 -13.74 -3.60
N PHE A 70 13.18 -12.90 -2.67
CA PHE A 70 12.31 -12.11 -1.82
C PHE A 70 11.53 -11.07 -2.64
N ALA A 71 12.20 -10.32 -3.53
CA ALA A 71 11.59 -9.29 -4.35
C ALA A 71 10.55 -9.87 -5.31
N ALA A 72 10.83 -11.00 -5.94
CA ALA A 72 9.85 -11.71 -6.79
C ALA A 72 8.58 -12.05 -6.00
N ARG A 73 8.73 -12.67 -4.82
CA ARG A 73 7.59 -13.01 -3.95
C ARG A 73 6.82 -11.78 -3.48
N MET A 74 7.50 -10.69 -3.14
CA MET A 74 6.84 -9.44 -2.72
C MET A 74 5.95 -8.88 -3.82
N LEU A 75 6.42 -8.88 -5.06
CA LEU A 75 5.66 -8.40 -6.20
C LEU A 75 4.43 -9.28 -6.48
N GLU A 76 4.57 -10.60 -6.38
CA GLU A 76 3.44 -11.55 -6.51
C GLU A 76 2.37 -11.32 -5.45
N VAL A 77 2.78 -11.19 -4.17
CA VAL A 77 1.85 -10.98 -3.05
C VAL A 77 1.10 -9.67 -3.18
N THR A 78 1.76 -8.59 -3.60
CA THR A 78 1.10 -7.29 -3.78
C THR A 78 0.17 -7.30 -4.99
N ALA A 79 0.55 -7.95 -6.10
CA ALA A 79 -0.33 -8.10 -7.25
C ALA A 79 -1.61 -8.90 -6.91
N ALA A 80 -1.51 -9.88 -6.01
CA ALA A 80 -2.66 -10.63 -5.50
C ALA A 80 -3.51 -9.86 -4.48
N ALA A 81 -2.95 -8.83 -3.82
CA ALA A 81 -3.63 -8.06 -2.79
C ALA A 81 -4.63 -7.03 -3.35
N GLU A 82 -4.43 -6.53 -4.57
CA GLU A 82 -5.48 -5.83 -5.30
C GLU A 82 -6.48 -6.85 -5.86
N SER A 83 -7.60 -7.05 -5.16
CA SER A 83 -8.67 -7.90 -5.69
C SER A 83 -9.08 -7.39 -7.07
N PRO A 84 -8.99 -8.22 -8.14
CA PRO A 84 -9.38 -7.84 -9.49
C PRO A 84 -10.82 -7.32 -9.57
N ILE A 85 -11.67 -7.77 -8.64
CA ILE A 85 -13.07 -7.35 -8.52
C ILE A 85 -13.17 -5.91 -7.98
N ILE A 86 -12.39 -5.57 -6.95
CA ILE A 86 -12.37 -4.21 -6.37
C ILE A 86 -11.79 -3.22 -7.40
N LEU A 87 -10.75 -3.64 -8.13
CA LEU A 87 -10.16 -2.83 -9.20
C LEU A 87 -11.15 -2.65 -10.36
N GLY A 88 -11.83 -3.72 -10.78
CA GLY A 88 -12.88 -3.66 -11.79
C GLY A 88 -14.05 -2.75 -11.38
N LEU A 89 -14.50 -2.85 -10.13
CA LEU A 89 -15.55 -1.99 -9.58
C LEU A 89 -15.11 -0.51 -9.52
N LYS A 90 -13.87 -0.25 -9.07
CA LYS A 90 -13.29 1.11 -9.03
C LYS A 90 -13.20 1.73 -10.43
N ASN A 91 -12.86 0.93 -11.44
CA ASN A 91 -12.79 1.37 -12.82
C ASN A 91 -14.18 1.53 -13.46
N ALA A 92 -15.18 0.79 -13.00
CA ALA A 92 -16.57 0.88 -13.48
C ALA A 92 -17.36 2.06 -12.85
N MET A 93 -16.98 2.53 -11.66
CA MET A 93 -17.64 3.63 -10.93
C MET A 93 -17.93 4.89 -11.78
N PRO A 94 -16.97 5.44 -12.56
CA PRO A 94 -17.21 6.62 -13.40
C PRO A 94 -18.29 6.39 -14.48
N HIS A 95 -18.34 5.17 -15.03
CA HIS A 95 -19.33 4.79 -16.04
C HIS A 95 -20.71 4.64 -15.41
N MET A 96 -20.81 4.05 -14.21
CA MET A 96 -22.07 3.92 -13.49
C MET A 96 -22.67 5.27 -13.11
N VAL A 97 -21.85 6.26 -12.73
CA VAL A 97 -22.30 7.62 -12.43
C VAL A 97 -22.87 8.29 -13.68
N THR A 98 -22.19 8.12 -14.82
CA THR A 98 -22.66 8.64 -16.13
C THR A 98 -24.02 8.04 -16.49
N GLU A 99 -24.20 6.72 -16.35
CA GLU A 99 -25.48 6.07 -16.64
C GLU A 99 -26.59 6.50 -15.67
N MET A 100 -26.31 6.58 -14.37
CA MET A 100 -27.31 7.05 -13.38
C MET A 100 -27.73 8.50 -13.62
N THR A 101 -26.81 9.36 -14.03
CA THR A 101 -27.12 10.77 -14.35
C THR A 101 -27.91 10.90 -15.64
N ASN A 102 -27.59 10.10 -16.67
CA ASN A 102 -28.34 10.02 -17.92
C ASN A 102 -29.77 9.49 -17.69
N LEU A 103 -29.91 8.41 -16.92
CA LEU A 103 -31.22 7.84 -16.56
C LEU A 103 -32.07 8.84 -15.78
N ARG A 104 -31.46 9.58 -14.84
CA ARG A 104 -32.15 10.64 -14.10
C ARG A 104 -32.58 11.79 -15.01
N GLY A 105 -31.75 12.16 -15.98
CA GLY A 105 -32.09 13.13 -17.02
C GLY A 105 -33.33 12.71 -17.80
N ALA A 106 -33.32 11.50 -18.36
CA ALA A 106 -34.42 10.94 -19.14
C ALA A 106 -35.75 10.91 -18.37
N LEU A 107 -35.74 10.43 -17.12
CA LEU A 107 -36.92 10.39 -16.26
C LEU A 107 -37.49 11.78 -15.94
N THR A 108 -36.64 12.81 -15.85
CA THR A 108 -37.11 14.19 -15.60
C THR A 108 -37.66 14.88 -16.84
N THR A 109 -37.19 14.53 -18.04
CA THR A 109 -37.75 15.01 -19.31
C THR A 109 -39.11 14.41 -19.62
N ASP A 110 -39.31 13.12 -19.32
CA ASP A 110 -40.61 12.45 -19.52
C ASP A 110 -41.68 13.04 -18.59
N PHE A 111 -41.32 13.37 -17.35
CA PHE A 111 -42.25 13.99 -16.40
C PHE A 111 -42.69 15.41 -16.79
N LYS A 112 -41.79 16.21 -17.39
CA LYS A 112 -42.13 17.56 -17.89
C LYS A 112 -43.01 17.51 -19.14
N THR A 113 -42.86 16.48 -19.96
CA THR A 113 -43.62 16.32 -21.21
C THR A 113 -45.01 15.73 -20.95
N GLY A 114 -45.16 14.84 -19.95
CA GLY A 114 -46.46 14.29 -19.54
C GLY A 114 -47.34 15.23 -18.69
N GLY A 115 -46.74 16.19 -17.98
CA GLY A 115 -47.48 17.17 -17.15
C GLY A 115 -48.08 18.36 -17.90
N GLY A 116 -47.74 18.55 -19.17
CA GLY A 116 -48.20 19.68 -20.00
C GLY A 116 -49.45 19.41 -20.85
N GLN A 117 -49.96 18.17 -20.88
CA GLN A 117 -51.02 17.76 -21.81
C GLN A 117 -52.42 17.62 -21.18
N LEU A 118 -52.60 17.95 -19.89
CA LEU A 118 -53.89 17.83 -19.19
C LEU A 118 -54.32 19.16 -18.59
N ARG A 119 -54.57 20.14 -19.45
CA ARG A 119 -55.26 21.39 -19.13
C ARG A 119 -55.47 22.14 -20.44
N ASP A 120 -56.58 21.83 -21.11
CA ASP A 120 -57.31 22.72 -22.03
C ASP A 120 -58.38 21.86 -22.74
N GLU A 121 -59.44 21.50 -22.00
CA GLU A 121 -60.78 21.23 -22.52
C GLU A 121 -61.82 21.76 -21.53
#